data_AF-A0A920PFH6-F1
#
_entry.id   AF-A0A920PFH6-F1
#
_cell.length_a   1.000
_cell.length_b   1.000
_cell.length_c   1.000
_cell.angle_alpha   90.00
_cell.angle_beta   90.00
_cell.angle_gamma   90.00
#
_symmetry.space_group_name_H-M   'P 1'
#
loop_
_entity.id
_entity.type
_entity.pdbx_description
1 polymer ?
#
loop_
_entity_poly.entity_id
_entity_poly.type
_entity_poly.pdbx_seq_one_letter_code
_entity_poly.pdbx_strand_id
1 'polypeptide(L)'
;MTDYDSITENIGMLVKAAFSISDSFIPNHIEDRLNKLPEPTRTHKQIALSLCNNDETLLINGLLARSHPDFALIRSYINILSELSSSRIGELSHGANSVGAYITGCIPHRNQLAEPSDQGLNALQIASSNHDLLILYGLESKDCLYEKNLIESIKGSKTVIAFSYFEDEVFNEYADIIIPINTTYESKGSFINLAGTLQEFNNEMMHPHDYLSNEKLLSDLINISGQTLPSFEDFLKQLIPFIQESINNPNYINELPLETAEKDALNSLNQFNMYNLDPILRRSNLCNQLKNHWAIADHGTINLILSFIYVTRGNSSGYLFSSDSSCHCWVNFDGCFFGVF
;
A
#
# COMPACT_ATOMS: atom_id res chain seq x y z
N MET A 1 8.59 -22.68 13.66
CA MET A 1 8.60 -21.61 12.64
C MET A 1 7.23 -21.01 12.65
N THR A 2 7.12 -19.71 12.87
CA THR A 2 5.86 -18.99 12.68
C THR A 2 5.38 -19.19 11.24
N ASP A 3 4.07 -19.32 11.01
CA ASP A 3 3.44 -19.48 9.68
C ASP A 3 3.88 -18.43 8.64
N TYR A 4 4.51 -17.33 9.07
CA TYR A 4 4.89 -16.20 8.21
C TYR A 4 6.11 -16.44 7.31
N ASP A 5 7.16 -17.13 7.78
CA ASP A 5 8.31 -17.50 6.92
C ASP A 5 7.87 -18.40 5.75
N SER A 6 6.68 -19.01 5.88
CA SER A 6 6.10 -19.88 4.88
C SER A 6 5.28 -19.16 3.81
N ILE A 7 4.97 -17.86 3.91
CA ILE A 7 4.10 -17.19 2.92
C ILE A 7 4.72 -17.22 1.52
N THR A 8 5.96 -16.75 1.39
CA THR A 8 6.68 -16.75 0.11
C THR A 8 6.80 -18.16 -0.46
N GLU A 9 7.14 -19.14 0.39
CA GLU A 9 7.30 -20.54 -0.02
C GLU A 9 5.96 -21.18 -0.42
N ASN A 10 4.88 -20.96 0.33
CA ASN A 10 3.54 -21.48 0.03
C ASN A 10 3.01 -20.94 -1.30
N ILE A 11 3.18 -19.64 -1.56
CA ILE A 11 2.78 -19.05 -2.84
C ILE A 11 3.64 -19.63 -3.97
N GLY A 12 4.95 -19.79 -3.76
CA GLY A 12 5.83 -20.44 -4.73
C GLY A 12 5.43 -21.90 -5.01
N MET A 13 5.07 -22.68 -3.98
CA MET A 13 4.54 -24.03 -4.13
C MET A 13 3.19 -24.06 -4.85
N LEU A 14 2.35 -23.03 -4.66
CA LEU A 14 1.09 -22.88 -5.40
C LEU A 14 1.33 -22.59 -6.88
N VAL A 15 2.28 -21.72 -7.22
CA VAL A 15 2.71 -21.47 -8.61
C VAL A 15 3.24 -22.76 -9.23
N LYS A 16 4.11 -23.50 -8.54
CA LYS A 16 4.63 -24.80 -8.99
C LYS A 16 3.50 -25.81 -9.25
N ALA A 17 2.49 -25.84 -8.39
CA ALA A 17 1.32 -26.71 -8.61
C ALA A 17 0.48 -26.27 -9.82
N ALA A 18 0.23 -24.97 -9.99
CA ALA A 18 -0.51 -24.44 -11.15
C ALA A 18 0.23 -24.69 -12.46
N PHE A 19 1.55 -24.54 -12.47
CA PHE A 19 2.39 -24.82 -13.63
C PHE A 19 2.29 -26.29 -14.07
N SER A 20 2.19 -27.23 -13.13
CA SER A 20 2.03 -28.66 -13.47
C SER A 20 0.67 -29.03 -14.09
N ILE A 21 -0.33 -28.13 -13.97
CA ILE A 21 -1.69 -28.31 -14.51
C ILE A 21 -1.86 -27.55 -15.82
N SER A 22 -1.19 -26.41 -15.93
CA SER A 22 -1.23 -25.50 -17.06
C SER A 22 -0.32 -25.97 -18.21
N ASP A 23 -0.77 -25.82 -19.45
CA ASP A 23 0.06 -26.02 -20.64
C ASP A 23 0.86 -24.74 -21.02
N SER A 24 0.87 -23.72 -20.17
CA SER A 24 1.50 -22.43 -20.43
C SER A 24 3.03 -22.50 -20.32
N PHE A 25 3.69 -21.72 -21.17
CA PHE A 25 5.15 -21.57 -21.13
C PHE A 25 5.56 -20.66 -19.96
N ILE A 26 6.57 -21.08 -19.19
CA ILE A 26 7.27 -20.24 -18.21
C ILE A 26 8.76 -20.18 -18.61
N PRO A 27 9.43 -19.01 -18.51
CA PRO A 27 10.87 -18.92 -18.70
C PRO A 27 11.70 -19.87 -17.82
N ASN A 28 12.76 -20.46 -18.37
CA ASN A 28 13.59 -21.46 -17.70
C ASN A 28 14.13 -21.01 -16.33
N HIS A 29 14.51 -19.73 -16.17
CA HIS A 29 15.06 -19.23 -14.89
C HIS A 29 14.00 -19.22 -13.77
N ILE A 30 12.73 -19.04 -14.12
CA ILE A 30 11.62 -19.12 -13.18
C ILE A 30 11.33 -20.58 -12.84
N GLU A 31 11.31 -21.46 -13.84
CA GLU A 31 11.17 -22.91 -13.64
C GLU A 31 12.27 -23.47 -12.72
N ASP A 32 13.53 -23.09 -12.96
CA ASP A 32 14.67 -23.46 -12.13
C ASP A 32 14.51 -23.00 -10.66
N ARG A 33 13.93 -21.81 -10.44
CA ARG A 33 13.63 -21.32 -9.09
C ARG A 33 12.51 -22.12 -8.44
N LEU A 34 11.45 -22.45 -9.17
CA LEU A 34 10.34 -23.26 -8.66
C LEU A 34 10.79 -24.69 -8.34
N ASN A 35 11.67 -25.27 -9.16
CA ASN A 35 12.21 -26.61 -8.94
C ASN A 35 13.05 -26.74 -7.66
N LYS A 36 13.62 -25.62 -7.15
CA LYS A 36 14.33 -25.57 -5.86
C LYS A 36 13.38 -25.57 -4.65
N LEU A 37 12.09 -25.27 -4.84
CA LEU A 37 11.11 -25.28 -3.77
C LEU A 37 10.67 -26.72 -3.44
N PRO A 38 10.15 -26.97 -2.22
CA PRO A 38 9.56 -28.25 -1.86
C PRO A 38 8.45 -28.70 -2.81
N GLU A 39 8.10 -29.99 -2.75
CA GLU A 39 6.98 -30.51 -3.51
C GLU A 39 5.64 -29.95 -3.01
N PRO A 40 4.74 -29.49 -3.91
CA PRO A 40 3.47 -28.91 -3.48
C PRO A 40 2.62 -29.91 -2.68
N THR A 41 2.12 -29.47 -1.53
CA THR A 41 1.23 -30.28 -0.70
C THR A 41 -0.12 -30.53 -1.37
N ARG A 42 -0.94 -31.43 -0.81
CA ARG A 42 -2.30 -31.70 -1.31
C ARG A 42 -3.15 -30.42 -1.37
N THR A 43 -3.03 -29.54 -0.38
CA THR A 43 -3.76 -28.26 -0.34
C THR A 43 -3.37 -27.36 -1.50
N HIS A 44 -2.06 -27.20 -1.76
CA HIS A 44 -1.58 -26.40 -2.90
C HIS A 44 -2.14 -26.92 -4.23
N LYS A 45 -2.09 -28.25 -4.45
CA LYS A 45 -2.64 -28.87 -5.67
C LYS A 45 -4.14 -28.67 -5.81
N GLN A 46 -4.90 -28.74 -4.72
CA GLN A 46 -6.35 -28.49 -4.73
C GLN A 46 -6.69 -27.03 -5.05
N ILE A 47 -5.94 -26.08 -4.48
CA ILE A 47 -6.14 -24.65 -4.77
C ILE A 47 -5.77 -24.36 -6.23
N ALA A 48 -4.64 -24.88 -6.71
CA ALA A 48 -4.22 -24.72 -8.10
C ALA A 48 -5.24 -25.30 -9.10
N LEU A 49 -5.79 -26.50 -8.82
CA LEU A 49 -6.88 -27.07 -9.62
C LEU A 49 -8.14 -26.20 -9.60
N SER A 50 -8.50 -25.64 -8.44
CA SER A 50 -9.63 -24.72 -8.33
C SER A 50 -9.41 -23.45 -9.15
N LEU A 51 -8.18 -22.93 -9.15
CA LEU A 51 -7.81 -21.74 -9.91
C LEU A 51 -7.86 -21.99 -11.42
N CYS A 52 -7.20 -23.06 -11.90
CA CYS A 52 -7.07 -23.34 -13.33
C CYS A 52 -8.34 -23.88 -13.99
N ASN A 53 -9.26 -24.50 -13.24
CA ASN A 53 -10.48 -25.11 -13.80
C ASN A 53 -11.71 -24.18 -13.78
N ASN A 54 -11.60 -22.96 -13.29
CA ASN A 54 -12.71 -22.01 -13.20
C ASN A 54 -12.42 -20.73 -14.00
N ASP A 55 -13.40 -20.28 -14.78
CA ASP A 55 -13.25 -19.15 -15.71
C ASP A 55 -13.25 -17.77 -15.02
N GLU A 56 -13.83 -17.65 -13.83
CA GLU A 56 -13.92 -16.39 -13.08
C GLU A 56 -13.28 -16.49 -11.70
N THR A 57 -11.95 -16.35 -11.68
CA THR A 57 -11.14 -16.39 -10.46
C THR A 57 -10.49 -15.03 -10.17
N LEU A 58 -10.32 -14.72 -8.89
CA LEU A 58 -9.71 -13.48 -8.41
C LEU A 58 -8.66 -13.80 -7.32
N LEU A 59 -7.46 -13.28 -7.52
CA LEU A 59 -6.36 -13.31 -6.56
C LEU A 59 -6.24 -11.93 -5.91
N ILE A 60 -6.47 -11.83 -4.60
CA ILE A 60 -6.30 -10.58 -3.84
C ILE A 60 -5.03 -10.68 -2.99
N ASN A 61 -4.05 -9.84 -3.28
CA ASN A 61 -2.83 -9.70 -2.51
C ASN A 61 -3.06 -8.78 -1.29
N GLY A 62 -2.91 -9.33 -0.09
CA GLY A 62 -3.23 -8.65 1.17
C GLY A 62 -2.11 -7.76 1.73
N LEU A 63 -2.44 -6.99 2.78
CA LEU A 63 -1.51 -6.06 3.41
C LEU A 63 -0.36 -6.75 4.15
N LEU A 64 -0.58 -7.97 4.66
CA LEU A 64 0.48 -8.77 5.29
C LEU A 64 1.59 -9.12 4.29
N ALA A 65 1.22 -9.54 3.08
CA ALA A 65 2.17 -9.79 2.01
C ALA A 65 2.88 -8.49 1.60
N ARG A 66 2.16 -7.36 1.54
CA ARG A 66 2.72 -6.04 1.22
C ARG A 66 3.81 -5.56 2.18
N SER A 67 3.69 -5.89 3.47
CA SER A 67 4.69 -5.58 4.49
C SER A 67 5.81 -6.62 4.60
N HIS A 68 5.77 -7.70 3.80
CA HIS A 68 6.75 -8.76 3.88
C HIS A 68 8.09 -8.34 3.24
N PRO A 69 9.26 -8.70 3.81
CA PRO A 69 10.56 -8.38 3.22
C PRO A 69 10.72 -8.89 1.78
N ASP A 70 10.21 -10.09 1.50
CA ASP A 70 10.18 -10.69 0.16
C ASP A 70 8.95 -10.27 -0.67
N PHE A 71 8.31 -9.11 -0.40
CA PHE A 71 7.09 -8.67 -1.11
C PHE A 71 7.24 -8.65 -2.62
N ALA A 72 8.39 -8.22 -3.14
CA ALA A 72 8.66 -8.24 -4.58
C ALA A 72 8.53 -9.65 -5.17
N LEU A 73 9.08 -10.66 -4.48
CA LEU A 73 9.00 -12.06 -4.90
C LEU A 73 7.58 -12.60 -4.79
N ILE A 74 6.88 -12.29 -3.69
CA ILE A 74 5.48 -12.65 -3.49
C ILE A 74 4.61 -12.09 -4.63
N ARG A 75 4.79 -10.81 -4.97
CA ARG A 75 4.06 -10.14 -6.03
C ARG A 75 4.34 -10.77 -7.39
N SER A 76 5.60 -11.09 -7.70
CA SER A 76 5.96 -11.82 -8.93
C SER A 76 5.29 -13.19 -8.99
N TYR A 77 5.29 -13.96 -7.89
CA TYR A 77 4.60 -15.25 -7.86
C TYR A 77 3.09 -15.14 -8.05
N ILE A 78 2.44 -14.12 -7.46
CA ILE A 78 1.00 -13.88 -7.67
C ILE A 78 0.72 -13.51 -9.14
N ASN A 79 1.58 -12.69 -9.75
CA ASN A 79 1.45 -12.33 -11.16
C ASN A 79 1.60 -13.56 -12.08
N ILE A 80 2.63 -14.37 -11.87
CA ILE A 80 2.84 -15.62 -12.61
C ILE A 80 1.65 -16.58 -12.39
N LEU A 81 1.18 -16.74 -11.15
CA LEU A 81 0.03 -17.58 -10.85
C LEU A 81 -1.21 -17.14 -11.65
N SER A 82 -1.46 -15.84 -11.71
CA SER A 82 -2.60 -15.29 -12.44
C SER A 82 -2.55 -15.59 -13.93
N GLU A 83 -1.35 -15.60 -14.53
CA GLU A 83 -1.16 -15.94 -15.94
C GLU A 83 -1.43 -17.43 -16.16
N LEU A 84 -0.93 -18.30 -15.27
CA LEU A 84 -1.15 -19.75 -15.35
C LEU A 84 -2.61 -20.14 -15.15
N SER A 85 -3.37 -19.40 -14.33
CA SER A 85 -4.77 -19.70 -14.02
C SER A 85 -5.78 -18.79 -14.73
N SER A 86 -5.33 -17.87 -15.58
CA SER A 86 -6.18 -16.83 -16.19
C SER A 86 -7.02 -16.04 -15.15
N SER A 87 -6.48 -15.88 -13.94
CA SER A 87 -7.15 -15.17 -12.84
C SER A 87 -6.98 -13.67 -12.95
N ARG A 88 -7.99 -12.93 -12.48
CA ARG A 88 -7.82 -11.49 -12.22
C ARG A 88 -6.99 -11.28 -10.95
N ILE A 89 -6.30 -10.15 -10.86
CA ILE A 89 -5.55 -9.76 -9.66
C ILE A 89 -6.12 -8.46 -9.09
N GLY A 90 -6.15 -8.39 -7.76
CA GLY A 90 -6.26 -7.15 -7.00
C GLY A 90 -5.14 -7.06 -5.97
N GLU A 91 -4.67 -5.86 -5.67
CA GLU A 91 -3.65 -5.62 -4.66
C GLU A 91 -4.16 -4.58 -3.66
N LEU A 92 -4.18 -4.93 -2.37
CA LEU A 92 -4.55 -3.99 -1.32
C LEU A 92 -3.39 -3.00 -1.09
N SER A 93 -3.75 -1.77 -0.74
CA SER A 93 -2.80 -0.69 -0.48
C SER A 93 -2.87 -0.22 0.98
N HIS A 94 -1.75 0.27 1.52
CA HIS A 94 -1.60 0.64 2.93
C HIS A 94 -2.45 1.82 3.38
N GLY A 95 -3.04 2.56 2.44
CA GLY A 95 -4.01 3.61 2.71
C GLY A 95 -4.47 4.30 1.43
N ALA A 96 -5.53 5.11 1.54
CA ALA A 96 -6.28 5.68 0.42
C ALA A 96 -5.43 6.49 -0.58
N ASN A 97 -4.31 7.06 -0.13
CA ASN A 97 -3.47 7.88 -0.99
C ASN A 97 -2.39 7.07 -1.76
N SER A 98 -2.23 5.78 -1.49
CA SER A 98 -1.18 4.96 -2.11
C SER A 98 -1.23 4.99 -3.65
N VAL A 99 -2.42 4.88 -4.25
CA VAL A 99 -2.58 4.91 -5.70
C VAL A 99 -2.21 6.29 -6.26
N GLY A 100 -2.68 7.36 -5.61
CA GLY A 100 -2.32 8.73 -5.95
C GLY A 100 -0.81 8.93 -5.98
N ALA A 101 -0.12 8.59 -4.89
CA ALA A 101 1.33 8.72 -4.76
C ALA A 101 2.11 7.98 -5.86
N TYR A 102 1.66 6.79 -6.26
CA TYR A 102 2.29 6.03 -7.34
C TYR A 102 2.10 6.69 -8.70
N ILE A 103 0.89 7.18 -9.00
CA ILE A 103 0.58 7.82 -10.28
C ILE A 103 1.29 9.16 -10.40
N THR A 104 1.51 9.84 -9.29
CA THR A 104 2.04 11.21 -9.28
C THR A 104 3.55 11.27 -9.11
N GLY A 105 4.21 10.11 -9.05
CA GLY A 105 5.67 10.03 -8.93
C GLY A 105 6.19 10.35 -7.53
N CYS A 106 5.36 10.28 -6.50
CA CYS A 106 5.79 10.39 -5.10
C CYS A 106 6.40 9.07 -4.59
N ILE A 107 7.22 8.44 -5.44
CA ILE A 107 7.96 7.21 -5.17
C ILE A 107 9.38 7.36 -5.76
N PRO A 108 10.41 6.73 -5.17
CA PRO A 108 11.81 7.08 -5.47
C PRO A 108 12.32 6.60 -6.84
N HIS A 109 11.47 6.10 -7.73
CA HIS A 109 11.92 5.49 -8.99
C HIS A 109 11.01 5.80 -10.18
N ARG A 110 10.04 6.72 -10.03
CA ARG A 110 9.13 7.15 -11.10
C ARG A 110 8.76 8.62 -10.92
N ASN A 111 8.55 9.29 -12.03
CA ASN A 111 7.93 10.62 -12.10
C ASN A 111 6.40 10.47 -12.30
N GLN A 112 5.72 11.60 -12.49
CA GLN A 112 4.29 11.65 -12.77
C GLN A 112 3.91 10.78 -13.97
N LEU A 113 2.70 10.21 -13.92
CA LEU A 113 2.13 9.34 -14.95
C LEU A 113 3.04 8.15 -15.33
N ALA A 114 3.73 7.61 -14.31
CA ALA A 114 4.66 6.48 -14.43
C ALA A 114 5.86 6.70 -15.37
N GLU A 115 6.21 7.96 -15.67
CA GLU A 115 7.43 8.30 -16.40
C GLU A 115 8.68 7.81 -15.65
N PRO A 116 9.71 7.32 -16.35
CA PRO A 116 10.94 6.88 -15.71
C PRO A 116 11.64 8.06 -15.02
N SER A 117 12.34 7.75 -13.92
CA SER A 117 13.12 8.72 -13.15
C SER A 117 14.42 8.08 -12.67
N ASP A 118 15.39 8.92 -12.33
CA ASP A 118 16.58 8.46 -11.62
C ASP A 118 16.20 7.88 -10.27
N GLN A 119 16.88 6.80 -9.87
CA GLN A 119 16.57 6.11 -8.63
C GLN A 119 17.04 6.92 -7.41
N GLY A 120 16.08 7.35 -6.59
CA GLY A 120 16.28 7.93 -5.27
C GLY A 120 16.36 6.89 -4.15
N LEU A 121 16.47 7.38 -2.90
CA LEU A 121 16.53 6.53 -1.71
C LEU A 121 15.18 5.85 -1.45
N ASN A 122 15.21 4.55 -1.15
CA ASN A 122 14.02 3.83 -0.70
C ASN A 122 13.70 4.13 0.78
N ALA A 123 12.52 3.70 1.24
CA ALA A 123 12.06 3.98 2.61
C ALA A 123 13.03 3.49 3.70
N LEU A 124 13.67 2.33 3.53
CA LEU A 124 14.64 1.81 4.49
C LEU A 124 15.93 2.65 4.49
N GLN A 125 16.40 3.06 3.31
CA GLN A 125 17.58 3.90 3.17
C GLN A 125 17.34 5.30 3.76
N ILE A 126 16.17 5.87 3.53
CA ILE A 126 15.75 7.14 4.16
C ILE A 126 15.76 6.97 5.68
N ALA A 127 15.08 5.93 6.20
CA ALA A 127 14.99 5.70 7.64
C ALA A 127 16.32 5.32 8.29
N SER A 128 17.29 4.77 7.55
CA SER A 128 18.55 4.28 8.13
C SER A 128 19.74 5.23 7.92
N SER A 129 19.49 6.42 7.39
CA SER A 129 20.53 7.43 7.11
C SER A 129 20.17 8.76 7.78
N ASN A 130 21.19 9.56 8.07
CA ASN A 130 21.00 10.95 8.49
C ASN A 130 21.01 11.84 7.24
N HIS A 131 20.14 12.87 7.22
CA HIS A 131 19.98 13.75 6.07
C HIS A 131 20.40 15.19 6.39
N ASP A 132 20.87 15.91 5.39
CA ASP A 132 21.07 17.36 5.51
C ASP A 132 19.72 18.08 5.66
N LEU A 133 18.68 17.57 4.99
CA LEU A 133 17.31 18.03 5.09
C LEU A 133 16.37 16.82 4.99
N LEU A 134 15.52 16.65 6.01
CA LEU A 134 14.45 15.66 6.03
C LEU A 134 13.11 16.39 6.10
N ILE A 135 12.29 16.22 5.07
CA ILE A 135 10.92 16.75 5.04
C ILE A 135 9.95 15.59 5.21
N LEU A 136 9.09 15.68 6.23
CA LEU A 136 8.02 14.72 6.50
C LEU A 136 6.69 15.43 6.24
N TYR A 137 5.86 14.86 5.36
CA TYR A 137 4.59 15.48 4.98
C TYR A 137 3.41 14.56 5.32
N GLY A 138 2.61 14.91 6.33
CA GLY A 138 1.44 14.13 6.74
C GLY A 138 1.78 12.70 7.16
N LEU A 139 3.00 12.48 7.66
CA LEU A 139 3.56 11.19 8.03
C LEU A 139 4.06 11.26 9.48
N GLU A 140 3.59 10.38 10.36
CA GLU A 140 4.18 10.16 11.69
C GLU A 140 5.18 9.01 11.65
N SER A 141 6.10 8.95 12.61
CA SER A 141 7.06 7.83 12.73
C SER A 141 6.36 6.47 12.79
N LYS A 142 5.22 6.40 13.48
CA LYS A 142 4.34 5.22 13.61
C LYS A 142 3.75 4.72 12.30
N ASP A 143 3.72 5.56 11.27
CA ASP A 143 3.22 5.18 9.95
C ASP A 143 4.29 4.50 9.09
N CYS A 144 5.56 4.57 9.50
CA CYS A 144 6.67 3.94 8.80
C CYS A 144 6.88 2.51 9.28
N LEU A 145 7.04 1.56 8.34
CA LEU A 145 7.46 0.17 8.65
C LEU A 145 8.78 0.13 9.45
N TYR A 146 9.63 1.14 9.26
CA TYR A 146 10.93 1.28 9.90
C TYR A 146 10.90 2.33 11.03
N GLU A 147 9.82 2.38 11.82
CA GLU A 147 9.55 3.40 12.85
C GLU A 147 10.80 3.77 13.67
N LYS A 148 11.47 2.77 14.28
CA LYS A 148 12.65 3.02 15.12
C LYS A 148 13.80 3.65 14.34
N ASN A 149 14.08 3.15 13.14
CA ASN A 149 15.11 3.71 12.27
C ASN A 149 14.73 5.15 11.89
N LEU A 150 13.49 5.40 11.49
CA LEU A 150 13.01 6.73 11.14
C LEU A 150 13.14 7.72 12.31
N ILE A 151 12.84 7.30 13.54
CA ILE A 151 13.06 8.13 14.73
C ILE A 151 14.54 8.50 14.89
N GLU A 152 15.46 7.55 14.72
CA GLU A 152 16.90 7.84 14.79
C GLU A 152 17.38 8.72 13.62
N SER A 153 16.84 8.53 12.42
CA SER A 153 17.11 9.40 11.27
C SER A 153 16.61 10.83 11.51
N ILE A 154 15.43 10.99 12.12
CA ILE A 154 14.89 12.29 12.53
C ILE A 154 15.86 12.96 13.51
N LYS A 155 16.26 12.26 14.58
CA LYS A 155 17.21 12.78 15.58
C LYS A 155 18.57 13.15 15.01
N GLY A 156 19.05 12.38 14.03
CA GLY A 156 20.39 12.51 13.45
C GLY A 156 20.48 13.46 12.27
N SER A 157 19.36 13.89 11.69
CA SER A 157 19.31 14.79 10.53
C SER A 157 19.62 16.23 10.94
N LYS A 158 20.25 17.00 10.04
CA LYS A 158 20.67 18.38 10.35
C LYS A 158 19.51 19.38 10.35
N THR A 159 18.50 19.14 9.52
CA THR A 159 17.30 19.95 9.45
C THR A 159 16.10 19.06 9.20
N VAL A 160 15.11 19.13 10.07
CA VAL A 160 13.87 18.36 10.01
C VAL A 160 12.69 19.33 9.92
N ILE A 161 11.91 19.20 8.85
CA ILE A 161 10.66 19.95 8.66
C ILE A 161 9.51 18.96 8.64
N ALA A 162 8.59 19.07 9.59
CA ALA A 162 7.43 18.21 9.70
C ALA A 162 6.14 18.98 9.38
N PHE A 163 5.43 18.59 8.33
CA PHE A 163 4.06 19.01 8.09
C PHE A 163 3.13 18.01 8.78
N SER A 164 2.39 18.43 9.80
CA SER A 164 1.59 17.51 10.63
C SER A 164 0.16 17.99 10.83
N TYR A 165 -0.77 17.03 10.88
CA TYR A 165 -2.18 17.26 11.23
C TYR A 165 -2.37 17.49 12.72
N PHE A 166 -1.55 16.82 13.53
CA PHE A 166 -1.69 16.78 14.97
C PHE A 166 -0.32 16.95 15.63
N GLU A 167 -0.35 17.29 16.91
CA GLU A 167 0.84 17.28 17.74
C GLU A 167 1.42 15.86 17.84
N ASP A 168 2.75 15.75 17.74
CA ASP A 168 3.51 14.49 17.83
C ASP A 168 4.76 14.70 18.69
N GLU A 169 5.02 13.76 19.60
CA GLU A 169 6.12 13.85 20.57
C GLU A 169 7.50 13.85 19.89
N VAL A 170 7.68 13.04 18.84
CA VAL A 170 8.98 12.96 18.13
C VAL A 170 9.25 14.26 17.40
N PHE A 171 8.23 14.86 16.77
CA PHE A 171 8.40 16.15 16.11
C PHE A 171 8.61 17.30 17.08
N ASN A 172 7.89 17.32 18.20
CA ASN A 172 8.08 18.34 19.24
C ASN A 172 9.50 18.34 19.82
N GLU A 173 10.14 17.17 19.91
CA GLU A 173 11.49 17.06 20.47
C GLU A 173 12.59 17.29 19.43
N TYR A 174 12.38 16.86 18.17
CA TYR A 174 13.47 16.77 17.19
C TYR A 174 13.23 17.49 15.86
N ALA A 175 12.03 18.02 15.58
CA ALA A 175 11.81 18.82 14.37
C ALA A 175 12.27 20.27 14.57
N ASP A 176 13.00 20.81 13.60
CA ASP A 176 13.38 22.24 13.60
C ASP A 176 12.18 23.14 13.26
N ILE A 177 11.30 22.67 12.38
CA ILE A 177 10.10 23.40 11.97
C ILE A 177 8.92 22.43 11.92
N ILE A 178 7.84 22.76 12.62
CA ILE A 178 6.55 22.07 12.54
C ILE A 178 5.56 23.01 11.84
N ILE A 179 5.01 22.55 10.72
CA ILE A 179 4.03 23.29 9.92
C ILE A 179 2.67 22.59 10.05
N PRO A 180 1.66 23.22 10.64
CA PRO A 180 0.33 22.62 10.73
C PRO A 180 -0.31 22.52 9.34
N ILE A 181 -0.91 21.38 9.05
CA ILE A 181 -1.68 21.12 7.83
C ILE A 181 -3.07 20.59 8.17
N ASN A 182 -4.03 20.81 7.27
CA ASN A 182 -5.40 20.36 7.43
C ASN A 182 -5.53 18.87 7.10
N THR A 183 -6.40 18.15 7.80
CA THR A 183 -6.78 16.80 7.41
C THR A 183 -7.61 16.81 6.12
N THR A 184 -7.83 15.64 5.51
CA THR A 184 -8.70 15.51 4.32
C THR A 184 -10.17 15.84 4.62
N TYR A 185 -10.57 15.77 5.89
CA TYR A 185 -11.89 16.19 6.34
C TYR A 185 -12.02 17.71 6.50
N GLU A 186 -10.92 18.44 6.31
CA GLU A 186 -10.83 19.89 6.50
C GLU A 186 -10.28 20.60 5.24
N SER A 187 -10.01 19.83 4.20
CA SER A 187 -9.45 20.31 2.94
C SER A 187 -10.29 19.85 1.75
N LYS A 188 -9.88 20.27 0.56
CA LYS A 188 -10.37 19.76 -0.72
C LYS A 188 -9.26 18.96 -1.39
N GLY A 189 -9.65 18.06 -2.27
CA GLY A 189 -8.70 17.24 -3.02
C GLY A 189 -9.40 16.05 -3.65
N SER A 190 -8.60 15.07 -4.01
CA SER A 190 -9.10 13.83 -4.60
C SER A 190 -8.35 12.60 -4.10
N PHE A 191 -9.05 11.48 -4.08
CA PHE A 191 -8.47 10.15 -3.90
C PHE A 191 -8.68 9.32 -5.14
N ILE A 192 -7.79 8.35 -5.36
CA ILE A 192 -7.96 7.32 -6.38
C ILE A 192 -8.08 6.00 -5.64
N ASN A 193 -9.26 5.38 -5.72
CA ASN A 193 -9.47 4.10 -5.04
C ASN A 193 -8.77 2.94 -5.79
N LEU A 194 -8.79 1.74 -5.19
CA LEU A 194 -8.16 0.55 -5.76
C LEU A 194 -8.74 0.12 -7.11
N ALA A 195 -9.97 0.55 -7.45
CA ALA A 195 -10.58 0.31 -8.75
C ALA A 195 -10.20 1.37 -9.80
N GLY A 196 -9.31 2.31 -9.46
CA GLY A 196 -8.91 3.42 -10.33
C GLY A 196 -10.00 4.48 -10.49
N THR A 197 -10.93 4.60 -9.56
CA THR A 197 -11.94 5.68 -9.59
C THR A 197 -11.42 6.90 -8.87
N LEU A 198 -11.38 8.05 -9.56
CA LEU A 198 -11.11 9.36 -8.97
C LEU A 198 -12.34 9.82 -8.16
N GLN A 199 -12.11 10.22 -6.91
CA GLN A 199 -13.14 10.62 -5.95
C GLN A 199 -12.76 11.95 -5.35
N GLU A 200 -13.50 13.00 -5.71
CA GLU A 200 -13.26 14.36 -5.22
C GLU A 200 -13.97 14.62 -3.89
N PHE A 201 -13.35 15.44 -3.05
CA PHE A 201 -13.96 15.97 -1.82
C PHE A 201 -13.62 17.46 -1.69
N ASN A 202 -14.53 18.22 -1.08
CA ASN A 202 -14.33 19.64 -0.80
C ASN A 202 -14.96 19.99 0.56
N ASN A 203 -14.16 19.90 1.61
CA ASN A 203 -14.58 20.14 2.98
C ASN A 203 -14.12 21.52 3.51
N GLU A 204 -13.40 22.31 2.70
CA GLU A 204 -12.92 23.66 3.06
C GLU A 204 -14.05 24.63 3.39
N MET A 205 -15.27 24.36 2.88
CA MET A 205 -16.46 25.18 3.11
C MET A 205 -16.96 25.17 4.57
N MET A 206 -16.35 24.37 5.45
CA MET A 206 -16.73 24.23 6.85
C MET A 206 -15.88 25.05 7.85
N HIS A 207 -14.80 25.71 7.39
CA HIS A 207 -13.83 26.37 8.28
C HIS A 207 -13.99 27.90 8.39
N PRO A 208 -13.68 28.50 9.55
CA PRO A 208 -13.56 29.96 9.70
C PRO A 208 -12.50 30.54 8.74
N HIS A 209 -12.72 31.78 8.29
CA HIS A 209 -12.07 32.40 7.13
C HIS A 209 -10.54 32.62 7.14
N ASP A 210 -9.77 32.07 8.10
CA ASP A 210 -8.33 32.34 8.23
C ASP A 210 -7.43 31.09 8.14
N TYR A 211 -7.96 29.91 7.81
CA TYR A 211 -7.13 28.72 7.59
C TYR A 211 -6.60 28.67 6.15
N LEU A 212 -5.27 28.54 5.99
CA LEU A 212 -4.64 28.31 4.69
C LEU A 212 -4.90 26.86 4.27
N SER A 213 -5.40 26.63 3.06
CA SER A 213 -5.50 25.28 2.53
C SER A 213 -4.11 24.68 2.31
N ASN A 214 -4.00 23.36 2.37
CA ASN A 214 -2.75 22.64 2.12
C ASN A 214 -2.18 22.95 0.73
N GLU A 215 -3.04 23.03 -0.30
CA GLU A 215 -2.67 23.43 -1.66
C GLU A 215 -2.06 24.84 -1.68
N LYS A 216 -2.71 25.80 -1.01
CA LYS A 216 -2.24 27.19 -0.99
C LYS A 216 -0.92 27.32 -0.24
N LEU A 217 -0.76 26.61 0.87
CA LEU A 217 0.48 26.54 1.63
C LEU A 217 1.64 26.07 0.75
N LEU A 218 1.50 24.94 0.07
CA LEU A 218 2.55 24.41 -0.80
C LEU A 218 2.81 25.30 -2.00
N SER A 219 1.76 25.84 -2.60
CA SER A 219 1.87 26.80 -3.72
C SER A 219 2.67 28.03 -3.31
N ASP A 220 2.43 28.57 -2.12
CA ASP A 220 3.18 29.71 -1.59
C ASP A 220 4.64 29.36 -1.33
N LEU A 221 4.94 28.19 -0.77
CA LEU A 221 6.31 27.73 -0.58
C LEU A 221 7.06 27.58 -1.92
N ILE A 222 6.41 27.02 -2.95
CA ILE A 222 6.98 26.91 -4.30
C ILE A 222 7.22 28.29 -4.90
N ASN A 223 6.26 29.21 -4.78
CA ASN A 223 6.40 30.58 -5.27
C ASN A 223 7.54 31.34 -4.57
N ILE A 224 7.68 31.18 -3.25
CA ILE A 224 8.78 31.76 -2.46
C ILE A 224 10.13 31.21 -2.91
N SER A 225 10.20 29.93 -3.29
CA SER A 225 11.43 29.32 -3.82
C SER A 225 11.81 29.81 -5.23
N GLY A 226 10.94 30.60 -5.89
CA GLY A 226 11.14 31.08 -7.25
C GLY A 226 10.88 30.03 -8.33
N GLN A 227 10.33 28.88 -7.97
CA GLN A 227 9.93 27.83 -8.90
C GLN A 227 8.53 28.10 -9.47
N THR A 228 8.29 27.61 -10.68
CA THR A 228 6.97 27.71 -11.32
C THR A 228 6.08 26.56 -10.87
N LEU A 229 4.92 26.90 -10.33
CA LEU A 229 3.89 25.92 -10.00
C LEU A 229 3.33 25.29 -11.30
N PRO A 230 3.30 23.95 -11.43
CA PRO A 230 2.66 23.29 -12.56
C PRO A 230 1.14 23.45 -12.52
N SER A 231 0.49 23.36 -13.68
CA SER A 231 -0.96 23.46 -13.81
C SER A 231 -1.64 22.16 -13.36
N PHE A 232 -2.35 22.22 -12.22
CA PHE A 232 -3.15 21.09 -11.72
C PHE A 232 -4.25 20.68 -12.68
N GLU A 233 -4.90 21.64 -13.35
CA GLU A 233 -5.95 21.37 -14.32
C GLU A 233 -5.41 20.54 -15.50
N ASP A 234 -4.20 20.86 -15.99
CA ASP A 234 -3.60 20.13 -17.10
C ASP A 234 -3.09 18.75 -16.68
N PHE A 235 -2.69 18.58 -15.41
CA PHE A 235 -2.40 17.26 -14.86
C PHE A 235 -3.66 16.40 -14.78
N LEU A 236 -4.77 16.93 -14.24
CA LEU A 236 -6.05 16.19 -14.14
C LEU A 236 -6.60 15.76 -15.51
N LYS A 237 -6.42 16.59 -16.55
CA LYS A 237 -6.79 16.24 -17.94
C LYS A 237 -6.02 15.03 -18.46
N GLN A 238 -4.77 14.83 -18.04
CA GLN A 238 -3.94 13.69 -18.44
C GLN A 238 -4.17 12.46 -17.54
N LEU A 239 -4.49 12.69 -16.27
CA LEU A 239 -4.69 11.66 -15.26
C LEU A 239 -5.81 10.68 -15.64
N ILE A 240 -6.98 11.19 -16.06
CA ILE A 240 -8.14 10.33 -16.35
C ILE A 240 -7.86 9.37 -17.53
N PRO A 241 -7.38 9.84 -18.70
CA PRO A 241 -6.96 8.95 -19.79
C PRO A 241 -5.90 7.93 -19.35
N PHE A 242 -4.90 8.36 -18.57
CA PHE A 242 -3.84 7.48 -18.10
C PHE A 242 -4.37 6.34 -17.21
N ILE A 243 -5.30 6.63 -16.29
CA ILE A 243 -5.92 5.61 -15.46
C ILE A 243 -6.74 4.63 -16.32
N GLN A 244 -7.53 5.13 -17.27
CA GLN A 244 -8.33 4.28 -18.16
C GLN A 244 -7.44 3.37 -19.01
N GLU A 245 -6.35 3.89 -19.56
CA GLU A 245 -5.38 3.11 -20.32
C GLU A 245 -4.73 2.03 -19.44
N SER A 246 -4.35 2.37 -18.21
CA SER A 246 -3.75 1.44 -17.25
C SER A 246 -4.70 0.31 -16.83
N ILE A 247 -6.01 0.59 -16.68
CA ILE A 247 -7.04 -0.42 -16.38
C ILE A 247 -7.25 -1.34 -17.58
N ASN A 248 -7.26 -0.79 -18.80
CA ASN A 248 -7.47 -1.56 -20.02
C ASN A 248 -6.25 -2.40 -20.42
N ASN A 249 -5.05 -1.95 -20.05
CA ASN A 249 -3.78 -2.59 -20.38
C ASN A 249 -2.93 -2.79 -19.12
N PRO A 250 -3.34 -3.69 -18.20
CA PRO A 250 -2.58 -3.92 -16.99
C PRO A 250 -1.21 -4.51 -17.34
N ASN A 251 -0.14 -3.85 -16.86
CA ASN A 251 1.23 -4.33 -17.03
C ASN A 251 1.72 -5.00 -15.75
N TYR A 252 1.53 -6.31 -15.66
CA TYR A 252 2.03 -7.12 -14.54
C TYR A 252 3.49 -7.52 -14.76
N ILE A 253 4.30 -7.41 -13.71
CA ILE A 253 5.69 -7.87 -13.74
C ILE A 253 5.69 -9.38 -13.48
N ASN A 254 5.91 -10.17 -14.54
CA ASN A 254 5.98 -11.64 -14.48
C ASN A 254 7.43 -12.13 -14.38
N GLU A 255 8.31 -11.31 -13.82
CA GLU A 255 9.73 -11.61 -13.64
C GLU A 255 10.10 -11.71 -12.17
N LEU A 256 11.10 -12.54 -11.87
CA LEU A 256 11.60 -12.71 -10.50
C LEU A 256 12.51 -11.53 -10.11
N PRO A 257 12.43 -11.02 -8.87
CA PRO A 257 13.37 -10.01 -8.40
C PRO A 257 14.80 -10.57 -8.37
N LEU A 258 15.77 -9.69 -8.59
CA LEU A 258 17.19 -10.03 -8.41
C LEU A 258 17.43 -10.43 -6.95
N GLU A 259 18.15 -11.53 -6.72
CA GLU A 259 18.54 -11.95 -5.38
C GLU A 259 19.53 -10.92 -4.80
N THR A 260 19.09 -10.13 -3.82
CA THR A 260 19.96 -9.22 -3.07
C THR A 260 20.63 -9.96 -1.92
N ALA A 261 21.94 -9.74 -1.76
CA ALA A 261 22.78 -10.48 -0.81
C ALA A 261 22.57 -10.10 0.67
N GLU A 262 21.84 -9.02 0.96
CA GLU A 262 21.62 -8.52 2.31
C GLU A 262 20.17 -8.79 2.74
N LYS A 263 19.95 -9.92 3.41
CA LYS A 263 18.78 -10.12 4.27
C LYS A 263 19.13 -9.60 5.66
N ASP A 264 19.20 -8.28 5.83
CA ASP A 264 19.08 -7.73 7.18
C ASP A 264 17.69 -8.06 7.67
N ALA A 265 17.63 -9.05 8.57
CA ALA A 265 16.42 -9.62 9.12
C ALA A 265 15.72 -8.60 10.03
N LEU A 266 15.11 -7.59 9.44
CA LEU A 266 14.19 -6.73 10.15
C LEU A 266 12.87 -7.49 10.30
N ASN A 267 12.81 -8.32 11.35
CA ASN A 267 11.64 -9.11 11.72
C ASN A 267 10.57 -8.24 12.42
N SER A 268 10.23 -7.08 11.87
CA SER A 268 9.06 -6.32 12.34
C SER A 268 7.88 -6.62 11.43
N LEU A 269 7.11 -7.65 11.78
CA LEU A 269 5.79 -7.84 11.19
C LEU A 269 4.90 -6.69 11.68
N ASN A 270 4.40 -5.89 10.75
CA ASN A 270 3.38 -4.89 11.06
C ASN A 270 2.09 -5.60 11.48
N GLN A 271 1.65 -5.35 12.71
CA GLN A 271 0.31 -5.73 13.14
C GLN A 271 -0.66 -4.66 12.66
N PHE A 272 -1.47 -5.01 11.67
CA PHE A 272 -2.56 -4.15 11.20
C PHE A 272 -3.68 -4.15 12.23
N ASN A 273 -3.83 -3.03 12.92
CA ASN A 273 -4.96 -2.81 13.82
C ASN A 273 -5.88 -1.77 13.22
N MET A 274 -7.10 -2.18 12.84
CA MET A 274 -8.08 -1.31 12.17
C MET A 274 -8.47 -0.08 13.00
N TYR A 275 -8.19 -0.06 14.30
CA TYR A 275 -8.47 1.08 15.19
C TYR A 275 -7.25 1.97 15.44
N ASN A 276 -6.13 1.77 14.74
CA ASN A 276 -4.87 2.46 15.02
C ASN A 276 -4.04 2.69 13.73
N LEU A 277 -4.69 2.78 12.58
CA LEU A 277 -3.99 2.82 11.28
C LEU A 277 -3.38 4.19 10.98
N ASP A 278 -4.07 5.27 11.34
CA ASP A 278 -3.68 6.63 10.97
C ASP A 278 -3.69 7.59 12.17
N PRO A 279 -3.18 8.83 11.99
CA PRO A 279 -3.16 9.84 13.04
C PRO A 279 -4.54 10.17 13.65
N ILE A 280 -5.63 10.04 12.90
CA ILE A 280 -7.01 10.35 13.35
C ILE A 280 -7.49 9.22 14.27
N LEU A 281 -7.38 7.97 13.84
CA LEU A 281 -7.78 6.79 14.60
C LEU A 281 -6.96 6.66 15.89
N ARG A 282 -5.64 6.94 15.84
CA ARG A 282 -4.76 6.96 17.02
C ARG A 282 -5.19 7.96 18.10
N ARG A 283 -5.87 9.04 17.69
CA ARG A 283 -6.33 10.11 18.60
C ARG A 283 -7.82 10.01 18.91
N SER A 284 -8.54 9.08 18.28
CA SER A 284 -9.94 8.81 18.58
C SER A 284 -10.08 8.06 19.91
N ASN A 285 -10.82 8.66 20.85
CA ASN A 285 -11.13 8.04 22.15
C ASN A 285 -11.79 6.67 21.99
N LEU A 286 -12.73 6.55 21.05
CA LEU A 286 -13.46 5.30 20.81
C LEU A 286 -12.56 4.21 20.24
N CYS A 287 -11.70 4.56 19.28
CA CYS A 287 -10.78 3.61 18.67
C CYS A 287 -9.75 3.11 19.68
N ASN A 288 -9.22 4.00 20.53
CA ASN A 288 -8.32 3.62 21.61
C ASN A 288 -8.96 2.67 22.64
N GLN A 289 -10.26 2.81 22.92
CA GLN A 289 -10.99 1.86 23.77
C GLN A 289 -11.14 0.48 23.09
N LEU A 290 -11.48 0.46 21.80
CA LEU A 290 -11.70 -0.77 21.03
C LEU A 290 -10.40 -1.53 20.71
N LYS A 291 -9.27 -0.82 20.61
CA LYS A 291 -7.93 -1.39 20.40
C LYS A 291 -7.62 -2.51 21.40
N ASN A 292 -7.98 -2.31 22.66
CA ASN A 292 -7.74 -3.28 23.74
C ASN A 292 -8.64 -4.53 23.67
N HIS A 293 -9.80 -4.42 23.03
CA HIS A 293 -10.71 -5.55 22.82
C HIS A 293 -10.31 -6.42 21.62
N TRP A 294 -9.73 -5.80 20.59
CA TRP A 294 -9.26 -6.51 19.39
C TRP A 294 -8.05 -7.42 19.64
N ALA A 295 -7.14 -7.02 20.54
CA ALA A 295 -6.00 -7.84 20.94
C ALA A 295 -6.38 -9.21 21.56
N ILE A 296 -7.64 -9.38 21.98
CA ILE A 296 -8.16 -10.62 22.58
C ILE A 296 -8.68 -11.61 21.51
N ALA A 297 -8.98 -11.13 20.29
CA ALA A 297 -9.54 -11.94 19.20
C ALA A 297 -8.47 -12.60 18.28
N ASP A 298 -7.19 -12.32 18.52
CA ASP A 298 -6.06 -12.66 17.63
C ASP A 298 -5.63 -14.14 17.69
N HIS A 299 -6.30 -14.97 18.50
CA HIS A 299 -6.02 -16.40 18.58
C HIS A 299 -6.87 -17.19 17.55
N GLY A 300 -6.49 -17.09 16.27
CA GLY A 300 -6.62 -18.23 15.34
C GLY A 300 -7.43 -18.06 14.05
N THR A 301 -8.29 -17.05 13.90
CA THR A 301 -9.26 -17.03 12.77
C THR A 301 -9.08 -15.90 11.75
N ILE A 302 -8.40 -14.80 12.10
CA ILE A 302 -8.34 -13.59 11.25
C ILE A 302 -7.12 -13.57 10.31
N ASN A 303 -6.03 -14.27 10.64
CA ASN A 303 -4.83 -14.32 9.79
C ASN A 303 -5.07 -14.86 8.37
N LEU A 304 -6.12 -15.66 8.15
CA LEU A 304 -6.49 -16.13 6.81
C LEU A 304 -7.12 -15.04 5.94
N ILE A 305 -7.94 -14.15 6.53
CA ILE A 305 -8.67 -13.10 5.79
C ILE A 305 -7.73 -11.98 5.32
N LEU A 306 -6.67 -11.71 6.09
CA LEU A 306 -5.66 -10.69 5.75
C LEU A 306 -4.57 -11.19 4.80
N SER A 307 -4.48 -12.51 4.58
CA SER A 307 -3.44 -13.12 3.74
C SER A 307 -3.91 -13.41 2.32
N PHE A 308 -5.12 -13.97 2.14
CA PHE A 308 -5.70 -14.26 0.82
C PHE A 308 -7.23 -14.36 0.90
N ILE A 309 -7.94 -13.58 0.09
CA ILE A 309 -9.38 -13.81 -0.16
C ILE A 309 -9.51 -14.43 -1.54
N TYR A 310 -9.86 -15.72 -1.56
CA TYR A 310 -10.19 -16.48 -2.77
C TYR A 310 -11.69 -16.38 -3.03
N VAL A 311 -12.08 -15.83 -4.18
CA VAL A 311 -13.49 -15.80 -4.61
C VAL A 311 -13.62 -16.54 -5.94
N THR A 312 -14.24 -17.72 -5.91
CA THR A 312 -14.80 -18.38 -7.10
C THR A 312 -16.29 -18.15 -7.14
N ARG A 313 -16.82 -17.64 -8.25
CA ARG A 313 -18.26 -17.63 -8.50
C ARG A 313 -18.71 -19.03 -8.94
N GLY A 314 -18.92 -19.93 -7.99
CA GLY A 314 -19.57 -21.23 -8.24
C GLY A 314 -21.10 -21.11 -8.20
N ASN A 315 -21.79 -21.77 -9.13
CA ASN A 315 -23.25 -21.88 -9.23
C ASN A 315 -23.88 -22.73 -8.09
N SER A 316 -23.56 -22.41 -6.84
CA SER A 316 -24.21 -22.94 -5.65
C SER A 316 -24.47 -21.79 -4.69
N SER A 317 -25.75 -21.50 -4.52
CA SER A 317 -26.33 -20.48 -3.64
C SER A 317 -25.85 -20.63 -2.19
N GLY A 318 -24.70 -20.02 -1.88
CA GLY A 318 -24.28 -19.63 -0.55
C GLY A 318 -24.45 -18.12 -0.40
N TYR A 319 -25.58 -17.70 0.15
CA TYR A 319 -25.85 -16.29 0.45
C TYR A 319 -24.88 -15.79 1.53
N LEU A 320 -23.89 -14.98 1.14
CA LEU A 320 -23.27 -13.99 2.01
C LEU A 320 -23.61 -12.64 1.41
N PHE A 321 -24.76 -12.11 1.80
CA PHE A 321 -25.31 -10.75 1.67
C PHE A 321 -26.83 -10.90 1.54
N SER A 322 -27.52 -11.02 2.67
CA SER A 322 -28.96 -10.72 2.69
C SER A 322 -29.09 -9.21 2.57
N SER A 323 -29.75 -8.78 1.50
CA SER A 323 -30.26 -7.43 1.33
C SER A 323 -31.26 -7.12 2.43
N ASP A 324 -30.86 -6.33 3.41
CA ASP A 324 -31.79 -5.47 4.13
C ASP A 324 -31.14 -4.10 4.34
N SER A 325 -31.95 -3.11 4.03
CA SER A 325 -31.65 -1.70 3.82
C SER A 325 -31.06 -0.97 5.03
N SER A 326 -30.24 0.04 4.72
CA SER A 326 -29.73 1.11 5.62
C SER A 326 -28.59 0.75 6.57
N CYS A 327 -27.40 0.47 6.03
CA CYS A 327 -26.12 0.72 6.71
C CYS A 327 -25.00 0.83 5.65
N HIS A 328 -24.70 2.04 5.19
CA HIS A 328 -23.51 2.30 4.40
C HIS A 328 -22.29 2.33 5.32
N CYS A 329 -21.73 1.17 5.64
CA CYS A 329 -20.41 1.07 6.29
C CYS A 329 -19.33 1.18 5.21
N TRP A 330 -18.85 2.40 4.97
CA TRP A 330 -17.60 2.64 4.25
C TRP A 330 -16.46 2.39 5.23
N VAL A 331 -15.71 1.31 5.06
CA VAL A 331 -14.44 1.10 5.77
C VAL A 331 -13.35 1.70 4.90
N ASN A 332 -13.09 3.00 5.08
CA ASN A 332 -11.93 3.66 4.49
C ASN A 332 -10.70 3.36 5.33
N PHE A 333 -9.67 2.85 4.66
CA PHE A 333 -8.34 2.69 5.20
C PHE A 333 -7.56 3.95 4.82
N ASP A 334 -7.49 4.93 5.72
CA ASP A 334 -6.63 6.10 5.54
C ASP A 334 -5.28 5.81 6.21
N GLY A 335 -4.18 6.24 5.57
CA GLY A 335 -2.81 5.93 5.98
C GLY A 335 -1.81 6.39 4.92
N CYS A 336 -0.85 7.23 5.34
CA CYS A 336 0.27 7.82 4.60
C CYS A 336 -0.03 8.65 3.35
N PHE A 337 0.27 9.95 3.45
CA PHE A 337 0.08 10.95 2.39
C PHE A 337 1.29 11.18 1.50
N PHE A 338 0.95 11.44 0.24
CA PHE A 338 1.54 12.33 -0.76
C PHE A 338 0.36 12.69 -1.67
N GLY A 339 -0.44 13.67 -1.24
CA GLY A 339 -1.51 14.18 -2.09
C GLY A 339 -0.88 14.82 -3.32
N VAL A 340 -1.34 14.45 -4.52
CA VAL A 340 -1.41 15.49 -5.55
C VAL A 340 -2.66 16.27 -5.27
N PHE A 341 -2.43 17.55 -4.99
CA PHE A 341 -3.46 18.54 -4.77
C PHE A 341 -4.29 18.73 -6.03
#